data_AF-A0A352AS82-F1
#
_entry.id   AF-A0A352AS82-F1
#
_cell.length_a   1.000
_cell.length_b   1.000
_cell.length_c   1.000
_cell.angle_alpha   90.00
_cell.angle_beta   90.00
_cell.angle_gamma   90.00
#
_symmetry.space_group_name_H-M   'P 1'
#
loop_
_entity.id
_entity.type
_entity.pdbx_description
1 polymer ?
#
loop_
_entity_poly.entity_id
_entity_poly.type
_entity_poly.pdbx_seq_one_letter_code
_entity_poly.pdbx_strand_id
1 'polypeptide(L)'
;MQLEDYFHFLSPDDIRIKGTRVGIETVLYDFIHRCRTPEEIAQSYRTIDLEQVYATILYYLHNKEAVSIYLANWIEHGRRMREEQKHNPQPVSEKLRKLRAEREAMRKASGTEVSFR
;
A
#
# COMPACT_ATOMS: atom_id res chain seq x y z
N MET A 1 13.55 -22.27 -13.70
CA MET A 1 12.57 -21.20 -13.49
C MET A 1 13.34 -19.91 -13.29
N GLN A 2 13.06 -18.86 -14.06
CA GLN A 2 13.68 -17.54 -13.86
C GLN A 2 12.77 -16.73 -12.93
N LEU A 3 13.35 -15.98 -11.98
CA LEU A 3 12.54 -15.21 -11.02
C LEU A 3 11.78 -14.07 -11.70
N GLU A 4 12.37 -13.55 -12.76
CA GLU A 4 11.84 -12.48 -13.60
C GLU A 4 10.51 -12.86 -14.24
N ASP A 5 10.22 -14.16 -14.40
CA ASP A 5 8.95 -14.65 -14.95
C ASP A 5 7.74 -14.30 -14.06
N TYR A 6 7.95 -14.04 -12.76
CA TYR A 6 6.93 -13.63 -11.81
C TYR A 6 6.59 -12.14 -11.87
N PHE A 7 7.37 -11.33 -12.60
CA PHE A 7 7.25 -9.87 -12.56
C PHE A 7 6.98 -9.27 -13.94
N HIS A 8 6.33 -8.11 -13.93
CA HIS A 8 6.21 -7.19 -15.05
C HIS A 8 6.99 -5.92 -14.71
N PHE A 9 8.08 -5.69 -15.43
CA PHE A 9 8.91 -4.49 -15.31
C PHE A 9 8.34 -3.42 -16.24
N LEU A 10 7.56 -2.49 -15.68
CA LEU A 10 6.96 -1.39 -16.45
C LEU A 10 7.96 -0.24 -16.65
N SER A 11 8.79 0.01 -15.63
CA SER A 11 9.91 0.94 -15.65
C SER A 11 10.94 0.53 -14.58
N PRO A 12 12.12 1.17 -14.53
CA PRO A 12 13.08 0.93 -13.45
C PRO A 12 12.52 1.16 -12.04
N ASP A 13 11.53 2.04 -11.91
CA ASP A 13 10.88 2.41 -10.64
C ASP A 13 9.45 1.84 -10.50
N ASP A 14 9.03 0.92 -11.40
CA ASP A 14 7.72 0.27 -11.34
C ASP A 14 7.81 -1.21 -11.73
N ILE A 15 7.83 -2.07 -10.71
CA ILE A 15 7.87 -3.53 -10.85
C ILE A 15 6.59 -4.12 -10.23
N ARG A 16 5.81 -4.83 -11.05
CA ARG A 16 4.54 -5.45 -10.65
C ARG A 16 4.64 -6.96 -10.57
N ILE A 17 3.88 -7.57 -9.68
CA ILE A 17 3.66 -9.03 -9.68
C ILE A 17 2.76 -9.36 -10.88
N LYS A 18 3.23 -10.27 -11.73
CA LYS A 18 2.59 -10.66 -12.99
C LYS A 18 1.16 -11.14 -12.79
N GLY A 19 0.27 -10.71 -13.68
CA GLY A 19 -1.16 -11.01 -13.58
C GLY A 19 -1.91 -10.15 -12.55
N THR A 20 -1.22 -9.23 -11.86
CA THR A 20 -1.82 -8.38 -10.83
C THR A 20 -1.43 -6.90 -11.03
N ARG A 21 -2.05 -6.02 -10.24
CA ARG A 21 -1.63 -4.60 -10.12
C ARG A 21 -0.78 -4.33 -8.88
N VAL A 22 -0.45 -5.38 -8.12
CA VAL A 22 0.31 -5.27 -6.87
C VAL A 22 1.78 -5.07 -7.24
N GLY A 23 2.37 -3.97 -6.74
CA GLY A 23 3.81 -3.73 -6.88
C GLY A 23 4.59 -4.52 -5.85
N ILE A 24 5.84 -4.87 -6.17
CA ILE A 24 6.70 -5.65 -5.28
C ILE A 24 6.94 -4.94 -3.94
N GLU A 25 6.89 -3.61 -3.92
CA GLU A 25 7.01 -2.79 -2.72
C GLU A 25 5.94 -3.12 -1.67
N THR A 26 4.77 -3.60 -2.08
CA THR A 26 3.69 -3.94 -1.14
C THR A 26 4.10 -5.15 -0.29
N VAL A 27 4.60 -6.20 -0.95
CA VAL A 27 5.08 -7.41 -0.28
C VAL A 27 6.33 -7.11 0.54
N LEU A 28 7.29 -6.39 -0.03
CA LEU A 28 8.55 -6.09 0.64
C LEU A 28 8.37 -5.16 1.83
N TYR A 29 7.45 -4.20 1.76
CA TYR A 29 7.15 -3.33 2.90
C TYR A 29 6.56 -4.12 4.07
N ASP A 30 5.61 -5.02 3.81
CA ASP A 30 5.03 -5.87 4.85
C ASP A 30 6.06 -6.86 5.44
N PHE A 31 6.92 -7.43 4.60
CA PHE A 31 7.96 -8.35 5.07
C PHE A 31 9.03 -7.63 5.90
N ILE A 32 9.61 -6.54 5.38
CA ILE A 32 10.78 -5.87 5.97
C ILE A 32 10.37 -4.93 7.12
N HIS A 33 9.31 -4.14 6.95
CA HIS A 33 8.96 -3.08 7.90
C HIS A 33 7.82 -3.45 8.84
N ARG A 34 6.98 -4.45 8.48
CA ARG A 34 5.92 -4.96 9.37
C ARG A 34 6.25 -6.31 9.99
N CYS A 35 7.40 -6.90 9.65
CA CYS A 35 7.84 -8.20 10.15
C CYS A 35 6.80 -9.32 9.97
N ARG A 36 5.99 -9.25 8.90
CA ARG A 36 4.97 -10.27 8.60
C ARG A 36 5.61 -11.47 7.92
N THR A 37 5.07 -12.66 8.19
CA THR A 37 5.51 -13.86 7.47
C THR A 37 4.95 -13.86 6.04
N PRO A 38 5.59 -14.59 5.10
CA PRO A 38 5.07 -14.75 3.74
C PRO A 38 3.60 -15.23 3.69
N GLU A 39 3.21 -16.12 4.60
CA GLU A 39 1.85 -16.65 4.71
C GLU A 39 0.85 -15.60 5.17
N GLU A 40 1.20 -14.76 6.16
CA GLU A 40 0.36 -13.65 6.60
C GLU A 40 0.17 -12.61 5.49
N ILE A 41 1.23 -12.36 4.70
CA ILE A 41 1.17 -11.47 3.54
C ILE A 41 0.22 -12.05 2.49
N ALA A 42 0.40 -13.32 2.08
CA ALA A 42 -0.47 -13.96 1.11
C ALA A 42 -1.95 -13.97 1.55
N GLN A 43 -2.23 -14.18 2.85
CA GLN A 43 -3.58 -14.11 3.40
C GLN A 43 -4.18 -12.70 3.37
N SER A 44 -3.35 -11.65 3.43
CA SER A 44 -3.80 -10.26 3.41
C SER A 44 -4.25 -9.80 2.02
N TYR A 45 -3.77 -10.42 0.94
CA TYR A 45 -3.99 -9.97 -0.43
C TYR A 45 -4.60 -11.08 -1.29
N ARG A 46 -5.89 -10.95 -1.65
CA ARG A 46 -6.62 -11.98 -2.43
C ARG A 46 -6.14 -12.18 -3.87
N THR A 47 -5.33 -11.25 -4.39
CA THR A 47 -4.93 -11.24 -5.81
C THR A 47 -3.54 -11.80 -6.04
N ILE A 48 -2.76 -12.07 -4.99
CA ILE A 48 -1.44 -12.71 -5.08
C ILE A 48 -1.47 -14.02 -4.30
N ASP A 49 -0.73 -15.01 -4.77
CA ASP A 49 -0.56 -16.27 -4.07
C ASP A 49 0.74 -16.32 -3.25
N LEU A 50 0.88 -17.37 -2.45
CA LEU A 50 2.05 -17.56 -1.59
C LEU A 50 3.34 -17.74 -2.40
N GLU A 51 3.26 -18.37 -3.57
CA GLU A 51 4.40 -18.60 -4.46
C GLU A 51 4.96 -17.26 -4.97
N GLN A 52 4.09 -16.36 -5.42
CA GLN A 52 4.43 -15.00 -5.83
C GLN A 52 5.04 -14.17 -4.70
N VAL A 53 4.54 -14.33 -3.47
CA VAL A 53 5.12 -13.67 -2.28
C VAL A 53 6.55 -14.17 -2.05
N TYR A 54 6.77 -15.49 -2.06
CA TYR A 54 8.12 -16.05 -1.91
C TYR A 54 9.04 -15.65 -3.06
N ALA A 55 8.56 -15.66 -4.30
CA ALA A 55 9.33 -15.22 -5.46
C ALA A 55 9.78 -13.76 -5.31
N THR A 56 8.89 -12.89 -4.81
CA THR A 56 9.20 -11.48 -4.52
C THR A 56 10.29 -11.32 -3.47
N ILE A 57 10.19 -12.07 -2.36
CA ILE A 57 11.20 -12.04 -1.29
C ILE A 57 12.53 -12.60 -1.79
N LEU A 58 12.52 -13.69 -2.55
CA LEU A 58 13.72 -14.29 -3.10
C LEU A 58 14.39 -13.36 -4.13
N TYR A 59 13.62 -12.71 -4.99
CA TYR A 59 14.11 -11.70 -5.93
C TYR A 59 14.76 -10.52 -5.20
N TYR A 60 14.15 -10.04 -4.11
CA TYR A 60 14.75 -9.03 -3.25
C TYR A 60 16.07 -9.51 -2.64
N LEU A 61 16.12 -10.72 -2.09
CA LEU A 61 17.35 -11.25 -1.48
C LEU A 61 18.48 -11.41 -2.50
N HIS A 62 18.15 -11.79 -3.74
CA HIS A 62 19.11 -11.90 -4.84
C HIS A 62 19.62 -10.52 -5.32
N ASN A 63 18.75 -9.52 -5.36
CA ASN A 63 19.03 -8.17 -5.88
C ASN A 63 19.02 -7.10 -4.77
N LYS A 64 19.51 -7.46 -3.58
CA LYS A 64 19.22 -6.74 -2.32
C LYS A 64 19.56 -5.26 -2.38
N GLU A 65 20.71 -4.90 -2.93
CA GLU A 65 21.15 -3.51 -3.01
C GLU A 65 20.23 -2.68 -3.92
N ALA A 66 20.06 -3.11 -5.17
CA ALA A 66 19.24 -2.42 -6.16
C ALA A 66 17.78 -2.27 -5.68
N VAL A 67 17.19 -3.34 -5.15
CA VAL A 67 15.78 -3.32 -4.72
C VAL A 67 15.60 -2.56 -3.40
N SER A 68 16.62 -2.50 -2.53
CA SER A 68 16.58 -1.63 -1.34
C SER A 68 16.55 -0.16 -1.72
N ILE A 69 17.32 0.24 -2.75
CA ILE A 69 17.31 1.61 -3.28
C ILE A 69 15.94 1.92 -3.91
N TYR A 70 15.41 1.03 -4.74
CA TYR A 70 14.06 1.12 -5.29
C TYR A 70 13.01 1.37 -4.19
N LEU A 71 13.03 0.54 -3.13
CA LEU A 71 12.05 0.64 -2.04
C LEU A 71 12.19 1.95 -1.26
N ALA A 72 13.42 2.39 -0.99
CA ALA A 72 13.66 3.68 -0.32
C ALA A 72 13.14 4.86 -1.15
N ASN A 73 13.39 4.87 -2.46
CA ASN A 73 12.88 5.88 -3.38
C ASN A 73 11.35 5.89 -3.40
N TRP A 74 10.72 4.71 -3.43
CA TRP A 74 9.26 4.60 -3.38
C TRP A 74 8.66 5.15 -2.08
N ILE A 75 9.27 4.83 -0.93
CA ILE A 75 8.83 5.34 0.39
C ILE A 75 8.93 6.87 0.43
N GLU A 76 10.06 7.42 -0.01
CA GLU A 76 10.30 8.86 -0.01
C GLU A 76 9.38 9.60 -0.97
N HIS A 77 9.19 9.07 -2.18
CA HIS A 77 8.22 9.59 -3.13
C HIS A 77 6.81 9.62 -2.52
N GLY A 78 6.38 8.52 -1.89
CA GLY A 78 5.10 8.45 -1.19
C GLY A 78 4.98 9.48 -0.06
N ARG A 79 6.06 9.73 0.69
CA ARG A 79 6.10 10.77 1.74
C ARG A 79 5.91 12.16 1.14
N ARG A 80 6.71 12.51 0.13
CA ARG A 80 6.66 13.80 -0.57
C ARG A 80 5.27 14.07 -1.15
N MET A 81 4.70 13.11 -1.89
CA MET A 81 3.37 13.26 -2.49
C MET A 81 2.28 13.46 -1.44
N ARG A 82 2.39 12.86 -0.25
CA ARG A 82 1.44 13.10 0.85
C ARG A 82 1.61 14.48 1.46
N GLU A 83 2.83 14.97 1.59
CA GLU A 83 3.10 16.34 2.08
C GLU A 83 2.58 17.40 1.11
N GLU A 84 2.85 17.25 -0.18
CA GLU A 84 2.32 18.12 -1.22
C GLU A 84 0.78 18.16 -1.21
N GLN A 85 0.13 17.01 -1.09
CA GLN A 85 -1.34 16.94 -0.98
C GLN A 85 -1.89 17.59 0.30
N LYS A 86 -1.14 17.57 1.40
CA LYS A 86 -1.53 18.27 2.63
C LYS A 86 -1.43 19.79 2.47
N HIS A 87 -0.39 20.26 1.78
CA HIS A 87 -0.17 21.69 1.53
C HIS A 87 -1.08 22.25 0.43
N ASN A 88 -1.47 21.42 -0.54
CA ASN A 88 -2.34 21.82 -1.65
C ASN A 88 -3.52 20.82 -1.83
N PRO A 89 -4.48 20.81 -0.89
CA PRO A 89 -5.61 19.91 -0.99
C PRO A 89 -6.49 20.28 -2.19
N GLN A 90 -6.89 19.27 -2.97
CA GLN A 90 -7.82 19.47 -4.08
C GLN A 90 -9.14 20.07 -3.55
N PRO A 91 -9.81 20.99 -4.28
CA PRO A 91 -11.06 21.62 -3.83
C PRO A 91 -12.15 20.61 -3.41
N VAL A 92 -12.22 19.47 -4.10
CA VAL A 92 -13.13 18.36 -3.78
C VAL A 92 -12.82 17.75 -2.40
N SER A 93 -11.54 17.63 -2.04
CA SER A 93 -11.10 17.11 -0.74
C SER A 93 -11.58 18.02 0.40
N GLU A 94 -11.43 19.34 0.23
CA GLU A 94 -11.90 20.30 1.23
C GLU A 94 -13.42 20.28 1.38
N LYS A 95 -14.15 20.21 0.25
CA LYS A 95 -15.61 20.09 0.25
C LYS A 95 -16.07 18.81 0.97
N LEU A 96 -15.41 17.69 0.71
CA LEU A 96 -15.71 16.42 1.37
C LEU A 96 -15.39 16.47 2.87
N ARG A 97 -14.31 17.15 3.28
CA ARG A 97 -13.96 17.35 4.68
C ARG A 97 -15.02 18.15 5.42
N LYS A 98 -15.53 19.25 4.83
CA LYS A 98 -16.62 20.05 5.39
C LYS A 98 -17.90 19.22 5.54
N LEU A 99 -18.30 18.50 4.49
CA LEU A 99 -19.50 17.66 4.52
C LEU A 99 -19.42 16.55 5.58
N ARG A 100 -18.24 15.96 5.80
CA ARG A 100 -18.02 14.97 6.87
C ARG A 100 -18.17 15.61 8.26
N ALA A 101 -17.57 16.77 8.49
CA ALA A 101 -17.66 17.48 9.76
C ALA A 101 -19.11 17.89 10.08
N GLU A 102 -19.86 18.39 9.09
CA GLU A 102 -21.28 18.71 9.23
C GLU A 102 -22.12 17.48 9.58
N ARG A 103 -21.89 16.34 8.92
CA ARG A 103 -22.57 15.07 9.22
C ARG A 103 -22.24 14.55 10.62
N GLU A 104 -20.99 14.66 11.06
CA GLU A 104 -20.59 14.26 12.41
C GLU A 104 -21.21 15.16 13.48
N ALA A 105 -21.26 16.47 13.24
CA ALA A 105 -21.92 17.43 14.13
C ALA A 105 -23.43 17.15 14.21
N MET A 106 -24.09 16.91 13.08
CA MET A 106 -25.50 16.50 13.05
C MET A 106 -25.74 15.18 13.78
N ARG A 107 -24.87 14.17 13.60
CA ARG A 107 -24.98 12.87 14.30
C ARG A 107 -24.80 12.98 15.81
N LYS A 108 -23.93 13.89 16.27
CA LYS A 108 -23.74 14.18 17.71
C LYS A 108 -24.90 15.00 18.29
N ALA A 109 -25.45 15.94 17.51
CA ALA A 109 -26.60 16.75 17.91
C ALA A 109 -27.92 15.95 17.92
N SER A 110 -28.06 14.95 17.05
CA SER A 110 -29.23 14.06 16.98
C SER A 110 -29.19 12.90 17.97
N GLY A 111 -28.52 13.09 19.12
CA GLY A 111 -28.36 12.15 20.23
C GLY A 111 -29.08 10.82 20.08
N THR A 112 -28.38 9.79 19.60
CA THR A 112 -28.94 8.45 19.65
C THR A 112 -28.85 7.93 21.09
N GLU A 113 -29.88 8.24 21.86
CA GLU A 113 -30.38 7.32 22.89
C GLU A 113 -30.77 6.01 22.19
N VAL A 114 -29.82 5.10 21.97
CA VAL A 114 -30.19 3.68 21.95
C VAL A 114 -30.15 3.22 23.39
N SER A 115 -31.28 3.34 24.07
CA SER A 115 -31.57 2.59 25.27
C SER A 115 -31.49 1.10 24.89
N PHE A 116 -30.40 0.43 25.25
CA PHE A 116 -30.39 -1.01 25.34
C PHE A 116 -31.08 -1.38 26.66
N ARG A 117 -32.23 -2.04 26.53
CA ARG A 117 -32.97 -2.68 27.61
C ARG A 117 -32.56 -4.14 27.71
#